data_AF-A0A316NWG1-F1
#
_entry.id   AF-A0A316NWG1-F1
#
_cell.length_a   1.000
_cell.length_b   1.000
_cell.length_c   1.000
_cell.angle_alpha   90.00
_cell.angle_beta   90.00
_cell.angle_gamma   90.00
#
_symmetry.space_group_name_H-M   'P 1'
#
loop_
_entity.id
_entity.type
_entity.pdbx_description
1 polymer ?
#
loop_
_entity_poly.entity_id
_entity_poly.type
_entity_poly.pdbx_seq_one_letter_code
_entity_poly.pdbx_strand_id
1 'polypeptide(L)'
;MNKNSNILILIISTAALLISIAAIFISCRQISPLRFDYTEILVGALSLLVTVLVGWNIYALIDIKEMRKQIVNERTLMYYESENNLTQIYLGLSDYYYSLLVKSEQTVDERLYKYIFFRISCILHASKINDFKTCEVVAKVLLETIHPEDIEMSASNKKNLFDLLSFVNSPRQVPHFSELLHCLALIRIADSESSDRSSQP
;
A
#
# COMPACT_ATOMS: atom_id res chain seq x y z
N MET A 1 28.62 -4.88 24.72
CA MET A 1 28.75 -6.35 24.83
C MET A 1 29.64 -6.84 23.69
N ASN A 2 30.85 -7.31 24.00
CA ASN A 2 31.86 -7.66 23.00
C ASN A 2 31.43 -8.87 22.17
N LYS A 3 31.54 -8.79 20.83
CA LYS A 3 31.32 -9.88 19.87
C LYS A 3 32.00 -11.19 20.29
N ASN A 4 33.18 -11.09 20.92
CA ASN A 4 33.95 -12.22 21.42
C ASN A 4 33.25 -12.97 22.58
N SER A 5 32.47 -12.27 23.40
CA SER A 5 31.72 -12.87 24.51
C SER A 5 30.58 -13.78 24.02
N ASN A 6 29.88 -13.38 22.95
CA ASN A 6 28.79 -14.18 22.39
C ASN A 6 29.31 -15.45 21.71
N ILE A 7 30.49 -15.38 21.08
CA ILE A 7 31.17 -16.53 20.48
C ILE A 7 31.60 -17.53 21.57
N LEU A 8 32.15 -17.05 22.69
CA LEU A 8 32.51 -17.91 23.82
C LEU A 8 31.30 -18.62 24.42
N ILE A 9 30.16 -17.94 24.55
CA ILE A 9 28.91 -18.55 25.03
C ILE A 9 28.43 -19.68 24.09
N LEU A 10 28.50 -19.48 22.77
CA LEU A 10 28.17 -20.51 21.78
C LEU A 10 29.09 -21.73 21.87
N ILE A 11 30.39 -21.52 22.03
CA ILE A 11 31.38 -22.60 22.16
C ILE A 11 31.14 -23.41 23.45
N ILE A 12 30.84 -22.73 24.57
CA ILE A 12 30.59 -23.40 25.85
C ILE A 12 29.27 -24.18 25.79
N SER A 13 28.22 -23.61 25.22
CA SER A 13 26.92 -24.29 25.07
C SER A 13 27.01 -25.52 24.17
N THR A 14 27.79 -25.45 23.10
CA THR A 14 28.00 -26.61 22.20
C THR A 14 28.87 -27.68 22.85
N ALA A 15 29.93 -27.30 23.57
CA ALA A 15 30.76 -28.24 24.31
C ALA A 15 29.98 -28.97 25.43
N ALA A 16 29.11 -28.26 26.15
CA ALA A 16 28.26 -28.84 27.19
C ALA A 16 27.25 -29.84 26.61
N LEU A 17 26.66 -29.55 25.45
CA LEU A 17 25.78 -30.47 24.72
C LEU A 17 26.49 -31.77 24.35
N LEU A 18 27.71 -31.68 23.82
CA LEU A 18 28.50 -32.85 23.43
C LEU A 18 28.86 -33.72 24.65
N ILE A 19 29.20 -33.09 25.78
CA ILE A 19 29.48 -33.80 27.04
C ILE A 19 28.23 -34.50 27.58
N SER A 20 27.06 -33.86 27.51
CA SER A 20 25.79 -34.47 27.91
C SER A 20 25.45 -35.69 27.06
N ILE A 21 25.64 -35.59 25.74
CA ILE A 21 25.40 -36.70 24.80
C ILE A 21 26.37 -37.86 25.08
N ALA A 22 27.65 -37.57 25.30
CA ALA A 22 28.65 -38.58 25.63
C ALA A 22 28.35 -39.28 26.97
N ALA A 23 27.90 -38.53 27.99
CA ALA A 23 27.53 -39.07 29.30
C ALA A 23 26.32 -40.02 29.23
N ILE A 24 25.31 -39.68 28.42
CA ILE A 24 24.15 -40.57 28.15
C ILE A 24 24.62 -41.86 27.48
N PHE A 25 25.52 -41.76 26.50
CA PHE A 25 26.04 -42.92 25.76
C PHE A 25 26.85 -43.87 26.65
N ILE A 26 27.66 -43.30 27.56
CA ILE A 26 28.44 -44.06 28.54
C ILE A 26 27.52 -44.73 29.57
N SER A 27 26.48 -44.02 30.03
CA SER A 27 25.48 -44.56 30.96
C SER A 27 24.70 -45.74 30.36
N CYS A 28 24.37 -45.69 29.07
CA CYS A 28 23.74 -46.82 28.36
C CYS A 28 24.68 -48.03 28.23
N ARG A 29 26.00 -47.83 28.16
CA ARG A 29 26.98 -48.90 27.96
C ARG A 29 27.29 -49.70 29.23
N GLN A 30 27.07 -49.13 30.42
CA GLN A 30 27.45 -49.75 31.69
C GLN A 30 26.44 -50.80 32.18
N ILE A 31 25.32 -50.97 31.49
CA ILE A 31 24.31 -52.00 31.77
C ILE A 31 24.54 -53.20 30.83
N SER A 32 24.99 -54.33 31.37
CA SER A 32 25.04 -55.63 30.68
C SER A 32 24.92 -56.74 31.73
N PRO A 33 24.26 -57.90 31.46
CA PRO A 33 24.04 -58.52 30.16
C PRO A 33 22.57 -58.82 29.76
N LEU A 34 22.29 -58.61 28.45
CA LEU A 34 21.41 -59.39 27.56
C LEU A 34 19.90 -59.60 27.91
N ARG A 35 19.13 -58.53 27.70
CA ARG A 35 18.01 -58.53 26.75
C ARG A 35 17.99 -57.14 26.11
N PHE A 36 18.65 -57.00 24.95
CA PHE A 36 18.48 -55.79 24.15
C PHE A 36 17.04 -55.79 23.64
N ASP A 37 16.13 -55.26 24.45
CA ASP A 37 14.73 -55.12 24.07
C ASP A 37 14.67 -54.09 22.95
N TYR A 38 14.43 -54.56 21.72
CA TYR A 38 14.26 -53.75 20.51
C TYR A 38 13.31 -52.57 20.72
N THR A 39 12.37 -52.71 21.66
CA THR A 39 11.45 -51.68 22.13
C THR A 39 12.17 -50.43 22.64
N GLU A 40 13.25 -50.55 23.41
CA GLU A 40 13.95 -49.38 23.97
C GLU A 40 14.69 -48.58 22.90
N ILE A 41 15.33 -49.27 21.95
CA ILE A 41 15.99 -48.62 20.80
C ILE A 41 14.95 -47.94 19.91
N LEU A 42 13.82 -48.60 19.68
CA LEU A 42 12.72 -48.07 18.87
C LEU A 42 12.09 -46.84 19.54
N VAL A 43 11.83 -46.90 20.86
CA VAL A 43 11.32 -45.77 21.64
C VAL A 43 12.35 -44.62 21.68
N GLY A 44 13.64 -44.92 21.80
CA GLY A 44 14.72 -43.93 21.74
C GLY A 44 14.78 -43.22 20.39
N ALA A 45 14.83 -43.98 19.28
CA ALA A 45 14.83 -43.44 17.93
C ALA A 45 13.56 -42.64 17.62
N LEU A 46 12.40 -43.13 18.06
CA LEU A 46 11.12 -42.43 17.90
C LEU A 46 11.09 -41.14 18.71
N SER A 47 11.62 -41.12 19.94
CA SER A 47 11.68 -39.91 20.77
C SER A 47 12.59 -38.83 20.15
N LEU A 48 13.71 -39.24 19.56
CA LEU A 48 14.62 -38.35 18.85
C LEU A 48 13.93 -37.76 17.61
N LEU A 49 13.28 -38.60 16.82
CA LEU A 49 12.58 -38.19 15.61
C LEU A 49 11.46 -37.20 15.93
N VAL A 50 10.61 -37.51 16.92
CA VAL A 50 9.51 -36.62 17.35
C VAL A 50 10.06 -35.30 17.87
N THR A 51 11.15 -35.30 18.65
CA THR A 51 11.76 -34.06 19.16
C THR A 51 12.25 -33.16 18.03
N VAL A 52 12.93 -33.72 17.02
CA VAL A 52 13.38 -32.96 15.84
C VAL A 52 12.18 -32.45 15.05
N LEU A 53 11.14 -33.26 14.86
CA LEU A 53 9.94 -32.89 14.11
C LEU A 53 9.16 -31.76 14.80
N VAL A 54 9.01 -31.82 16.12
CA VAL A 54 8.36 -30.77 16.93
C VAL A 54 9.19 -29.49 16.89
N GLY A 55 10.51 -29.58 17.03
CA GLY A 55 11.41 -28.43 16.91
C GLY A 55 11.30 -27.73 15.55
N TRP A 56 11.28 -28.50 14.45
CA TRP A 56 11.11 -27.98 13.10
C TRP A 56 9.73 -27.32 12.89
N ASN A 57 8.65 -27.95 13.37
CA ASN A 57 7.30 -27.40 13.28
C ASN A 57 7.17 -26.07 14.04
N ILE A 58 7.77 -25.96 15.23
CA ILE A 58 7.79 -24.71 16.00
C ILE A 58 8.57 -23.63 15.24
N TYR A 59 9.74 -23.97 14.69
CA TYR A 59 10.55 -23.04 13.89
C TYR A 59 9.76 -22.51 12.68
N ALA A 60 9.15 -23.42 11.90
CA ALA A 60 8.35 -23.04 10.73
C ALA A 60 7.15 -22.14 11.09
N LEU A 61 6.46 -22.42 12.20
CA LEU A 61 5.37 -21.57 12.68
C LEU A 61 5.81 -20.15 13.06
N ILE A 62 7.00 -20.00 13.64
CA ILE A 62 7.56 -18.69 13.98
C ILE A 62 7.94 -17.93 12.71
N ASP A 63 8.63 -18.59 11.78
CA ASP A 63 9.07 -18.00 10.51
C ASP A 63 7.89 -17.51 9.66
N ILE A 64 6.82 -18.30 9.56
CA ILE A 64 5.59 -17.91 8.85
C ILE A 64 4.93 -16.67 9.48
N LYS A 65 4.97 -16.53 10.81
CA LYS A 65 4.42 -15.34 11.50
C LYS A 65 5.23 -14.09 11.19
N GLU A 66 6.56 -14.20 11.21
CA GLU A 66 7.45 -13.08 10.89
C GLU A 66 7.31 -12.68 9.42
N MET A 67 7.32 -13.64 8.48
CA MET A 67 7.05 -13.38 7.07
C MET A 67 5.68 -12.73 6.86
N ARG A 68 4.63 -13.18 7.55
CA ARG A 68 3.30 -12.54 7.45
C ARG A 68 3.36 -11.08 7.89
N LYS A 69 4.05 -10.78 8.99
CA LYS A 69 4.17 -9.41 9.49
C LYS A 69 4.93 -8.52 8.51
N GLN A 70 6.02 -9.03 7.94
CA GLN A 70 6.80 -8.33 6.91
C GLN A 70 5.94 -8.07 5.67
N ILE A 71 5.23 -9.08 5.15
CA ILE A 71 4.33 -8.93 4.00
C ILE A 71 3.24 -7.89 4.26
N VAL A 72 2.65 -7.86 5.46
CA VAL A 72 1.62 -6.85 5.78
C VAL A 72 2.23 -5.44 5.80
N ASN A 73 3.40 -5.28 6.40
CA ASN A 73 4.09 -3.98 6.46
C ASN A 73 4.56 -3.50 5.07
N GLU A 74 5.13 -4.39 4.28
CA GLU A 74 5.53 -4.11 2.90
C GLU A 74 4.32 -3.76 2.03
N ARG A 75 3.19 -4.47 2.18
CA ARG A 75 1.95 -4.11 1.48
C ARG A 75 1.48 -2.70 1.83
N THR A 76 1.54 -2.31 3.10
CA THR A 76 1.15 -0.96 3.52
C THR A 76 2.09 0.11 2.97
N LEU A 77 3.40 -0.17 2.94
CA LEU A 77 4.41 0.72 2.35
C LEU A 77 4.20 0.85 0.83
N MET A 78 4.06 -0.27 0.13
CA MET A 78 3.82 -0.32 -1.31
C MET A 78 2.52 0.40 -1.70
N TYR A 79 1.47 0.24 -0.89
CA TYR A 79 0.22 0.97 -1.08
C TYR A 79 0.45 2.48 -0.96
N TYR A 80 1.13 2.94 0.09
CA TYR A 80 1.47 4.34 0.30
C TYR A 80 2.33 4.90 -0.85
N GLU A 81 3.39 4.20 -1.23
CA GLU A 81 4.29 4.60 -2.33
C GLU A 81 3.57 4.64 -3.67
N SER A 82 2.68 3.67 -3.94
CA SER A 82 1.88 3.63 -5.17
C SER A 82 0.93 4.83 -5.26
N GLU A 83 0.19 5.14 -4.20
CA GLU A 83 -0.73 6.28 -4.18
C GLU A 83 0.02 7.62 -4.26
N ASN A 84 1.19 7.73 -3.62
CA ASN A 84 2.08 8.88 -3.75
C ASN A 84 2.63 9.03 -5.18
N ASN A 85 3.02 7.93 -5.82
CA ASN A 85 3.48 7.95 -7.22
C ASN A 85 2.35 8.39 -8.16
N LEU A 86 1.12 7.88 -7.97
CA LEU A 86 -0.05 8.32 -8.73
C LEU A 86 -0.30 9.83 -8.55
N THR A 87 -0.19 10.34 -7.32
CA THR A 87 -0.32 11.77 -7.01
C THR A 87 0.67 12.61 -7.84
N GLN A 88 1.94 12.19 -7.92
CA GLN A 88 2.97 12.88 -8.70
C GLN A 88 2.73 12.79 -10.21
N ILE A 89 2.30 11.64 -10.71
CA ILE A 89 1.97 11.45 -12.14
C ILE A 89 0.82 12.36 -12.54
N TYR A 90 -0.28 12.37 -11.77
CA TYR A 90 -1.42 13.22 -12.06
C TYR A 90 -1.08 14.71 -11.93
N LEU A 91 -0.22 15.07 -10.98
CA LEU A 91 0.32 16.43 -10.88
C LEU A 91 1.07 16.82 -12.16
N GLY A 92 2.00 16.00 -12.62
CA GLY A 92 2.77 16.26 -13.84
C GLY A 92 1.90 16.30 -15.11
N LEU A 93 0.91 15.41 -15.22
CA LEU A 93 -0.07 15.45 -16.32
C LEU A 93 -0.89 16.75 -16.27
N SER A 94 -1.30 17.19 -15.09
CA SER A 94 -2.02 18.46 -14.96
C SER A 94 -1.17 19.65 -15.38
N ASP A 95 0.11 19.71 -14.99
CA ASP A 95 1.04 20.77 -15.39
C ASP A 95 1.28 20.77 -16.91
N TYR A 96 1.36 19.58 -17.52
CA TYR A 96 1.46 19.43 -18.96
C TYR A 96 0.25 20.03 -19.68
N TYR A 97 -0.98 19.64 -19.29
CA TYR A 97 -2.20 20.20 -19.90
C TYR A 97 -2.35 21.70 -19.64
N TYR A 98 -1.93 22.19 -18.46
CA TYR A 98 -1.89 23.62 -18.16
C TYR A 98 -0.96 24.37 -19.11
N SER A 99 0.24 23.85 -19.37
CA SER A 99 1.19 24.48 -20.29
C SER A 99 0.69 24.56 -21.74
N LEU A 100 -0.17 23.61 -22.15
CA LEU A 100 -0.82 23.63 -23.46
C LEU A 100 -1.94 24.67 -23.55
N LEU A 101 -2.67 24.92 -22.46
CA LEU A 101 -3.69 25.97 -22.40
C LEU A 101 -3.08 27.35 -22.66
N VAL A 102 -1.92 27.63 -22.08
CA VAL A 102 -1.23 28.92 -22.21
C VAL A 102 -0.72 29.18 -23.65
N LYS A 103 -0.52 28.13 -24.47
CA LYS A 103 0.16 28.23 -25.78
C LYS A 103 -0.78 28.23 -26.99
N SER A 104 -2.08 27.98 -26.87
CA SER A 104 -2.96 27.76 -28.04
C SER A 104 -4.28 28.51 -27.98
N GLU A 105 -4.73 29.08 -29.11
CA GLU A 105 -6.02 29.79 -29.28
C GLU A 105 -7.24 28.88 -29.56
N GLN A 106 -7.10 27.55 -29.64
CA GLN A 106 -8.15 26.67 -30.20
C GLN A 106 -8.69 25.63 -29.19
N THR A 107 -10.02 25.46 -29.09
CA THR A 107 -10.77 24.52 -28.21
C THR A 107 -10.25 24.40 -26.77
N VAL A 108 -10.47 25.45 -25.99
CA VAL A 108 -10.05 25.59 -24.59
C VAL A 108 -10.68 24.51 -23.69
N ASP A 109 -11.89 24.06 -24.01
CA ASP A 109 -12.75 23.31 -23.06
C ASP A 109 -12.25 21.90 -22.73
N GLU A 110 -11.76 21.12 -23.71
CA GLU A 110 -11.35 19.73 -23.45
C GLU A 110 -10.02 19.66 -22.68
N ARG A 111 -9.09 20.57 -22.98
CA ARG A 111 -7.80 20.64 -22.28
C ARG A 111 -7.95 21.19 -20.87
N LEU A 112 -8.85 22.16 -20.69
CA LEU A 112 -9.18 22.69 -19.38
C LEU A 112 -9.86 21.63 -18.53
N TYR A 113 -10.81 20.87 -19.08
CA TYR A 113 -11.39 19.72 -18.41
C TYR A 113 -10.31 18.72 -17.95
N LYS A 114 -9.36 18.35 -18.82
CA LYS A 114 -8.26 17.42 -18.47
C LYS A 114 -7.38 17.98 -17.36
N TYR A 115 -7.05 19.27 -17.40
CA TYR A 115 -6.33 19.95 -16.32
C TYR A 115 -7.06 19.80 -14.98
N ILE A 116 -8.35 20.14 -14.94
CA ILE A 116 -9.18 20.08 -13.73
C ILE A 116 -9.30 18.62 -13.24
N PHE A 117 -9.56 17.69 -14.15
CA PHE A 117 -9.68 16.27 -13.88
C PHE A 117 -8.43 15.70 -13.19
N PHE A 118 -7.24 16.02 -13.72
CA PHE A 118 -5.99 15.52 -13.14
C PHE A 118 -5.65 16.20 -11.80
N ARG A 119 -6.04 17.47 -11.61
CA ARG A 119 -5.90 18.15 -10.31
C ARG A 119 -6.79 17.53 -9.25
N ILE A 120 -8.05 17.25 -9.56
CA ILE A 120 -8.97 16.54 -8.65
C ILE A 120 -8.47 15.12 -8.38
N SER A 121 -7.96 14.42 -9.40
CA SER A 121 -7.38 13.08 -9.22
C SER A 121 -6.18 13.11 -8.27
N CYS A 122 -5.32 14.13 -8.37
CA CYS A 122 -4.22 14.34 -7.43
C CYS A 122 -4.73 14.50 -5.98
N ILE A 123 -5.77 15.31 -5.76
CA ILE A 123 -6.42 15.46 -4.45
C ILE A 123 -6.99 14.13 -3.94
N LEU A 124 -7.63 13.34 -4.81
CA LEU A 124 -8.17 12.03 -4.48
C LEU A 124 -7.08 11.08 -3.97
N HIS A 125 -5.98 10.95 -4.71
CA HIS A 125 -4.89 10.03 -4.35
C HIS A 125 -4.13 10.50 -3.11
N ALA A 126 -3.87 11.81 -2.98
CA ALA A 126 -3.28 12.38 -1.76
C ALA A 126 -4.18 12.18 -0.52
N SER A 127 -5.51 12.27 -0.68
CA SER A 127 -6.45 12.04 0.43
C SER A 127 -6.44 10.61 0.96
N LYS A 128 -6.18 9.61 0.10
CA LYS A 128 -6.12 8.19 0.50
C LYS A 128 -4.95 7.89 1.43
N ILE A 129 -3.83 8.58 1.24
CA ILE A 129 -2.65 8.47 2.11
C ILE A 129 -2.64 9.50 3.24
N ASN A 130 -3.74 10.25 3.42
CA ASN A 130 -3.89 11.32 4.41
C ASN A 130 -2.88 12.46 4.26
N ASP A 131 -2.37 12.70 3.05
CA ASP A 131 -1.52 13.86 2.76
C ASP A 131 -2.39 15.10 2.48
N PHE A 132 -3.02 15.60 3.53
CA PHE A 132 -3.91 16.75 3.44
C PHE A 132 -3.19 18.05 3.09
N LYS A 133 -1.86 18.12 3.28
CA LYS A 133 -1.06 19.29 2.89
C LYS A 133 -0.98 19.40 1.38
N THR A 134 -0.69 18.29 0.69
CA THR A 134 -0.70 18.25 -0.77
C THR A 134 -2.10 18.54 -1.31
N CYS A 135 -3.15 17.99 -0.70
CA CYS A 135 -4.53 18.32 -1.08
C CYS A 135 -4.82 19.82 -0.98
N GLU A 136 -4.42 20.47 0.11
CA GLU A 136 -4.62 21.91 0.32
C GLU A 136 -3.91 22.74 -0.74
N VAL A 137 -2.63 22.48 -1.00
CA VAL A 137 -1.85 23.22 -1.99
C VAL A 137 -2.47 23.08 -3.38
N VAL A 138 -2.85 21.85 -3.77
CA VAL A 138 -3.46 21.60 -5.08
C VAL A 138 -4.84 22.24 -5.18
N ALA A 139 -5.66 22.17 -4.13
CA ALA A 139 -6.97 22.80 -4.09
C ALA A 139 -6.87 24.32 -4.22
N LYS A 140 -5.91 24.95 -3.53
CA LYS A 140 -5.67 26.38 -3.61
C LYS A 140 -5.24 26.82 -5.01
N VAL A 141 -4.28 26.13 -5.61
CA VAL A 141 -3.86 26.39 -7.00
C VAL A 141 -5.03 26.26 -7.96
N LEU A 142 -5.89 25.25 -7.76
CA LEU A 142 -7.06 25.05 -8.60
C LEU A 142 -8.06 26.21 -8.49
N LEU A 143 -8.33 26.67 -7.27
CA LEU A 143 -9.23 27.80 -7.01
C LEU A 143 -8.68 29.13 -7.54
N GLU A 144 -7.37 29.33 -7.52
CA GLU A 144 -6.72 30.51 -8.09
C GLU A 144 -6.69 30.50 -9.63
N THR A 145 -6.73 29.31 -10.24
CA THR A 145 -6.61 29.16 -11.71
C THR A 145 -7.96 29.10 -12.42
N ILE A 146 -9.00 28.59 -11.77
CA ILE A 146 -10.33 28.40 -12.37
C ILE A 146 -11.23 29.59 -12.02
N HIS A 147 -11.65 30.34 -13.04
CA HIS A 147 -12.76 31.28 -12.94
C HIS A 147 -14.01 30.64 -13.56
N PRO A 148 -14.99 30.20 -12.76
CA PRO A 148 -16.11 29.37 -13.24
C PRO A 148 -17.05 30.10 -14.20
N GLU A 149 -17.03 31.44 -14.22
CA GLU A 149 -17.86 32.29 -15.07
C GLU A 149 -17.47 32.24 -16.55
N ASP A 150 -16.20 31.93 -16.84
CA ASP A 150 -15.62 31.95 -18.19
C ASP A 150 -15.55 30.56 -18.84
N ILE A 151 -16.05 29.52 -18.17
CA ILE A 151 -15.84 28.13 -18.55
C ILE A 151 -17.16 27.47 -18.91
N GLU A 152 -17.24 26.88 -20.10
CA GLU A 152 -18.32 26.00 -20.51
C GLU A 152 -17.79 24.56 -20.67
N MET A 153 -18.49 23.58 -20.09
CA MET A 153 -18.13 22.16 -20.21
C MET A 153 -19.33 21.29 -20.53
N SER A 154 -19.10 20.13 -21.16
CA SER A 154 -20.15 19.13 -21.37
C SER A 154 -20.72 18.61 -20.05
N ALA A 155 -22.02 18.34 -20.01
CA ALA A 155 -22.71 17.75 -18.86
C ALA A 155 -22.06 16.43 -18.38
N SER A 156 -21.60 15.60 -19.32
CA SER A 156 -20.90 14.34 -19.03
C SER A 156 -19.59 14.57 -18.28
N ASN A 157 -18.81 15.56 -18.73
CA ASN A 157 -17.55 15.94 -18.10
C ASN A 157 -17.77 16.47 -16.69
N LYS A 158 -18.77 17.34 -16.50
CA LYS A 158 -19.13 17.86 -15.17
C LYS A 158 -19.50 16.73 -14.21
N LYS A 159 -20.31 15.78 -14.66
CA LYS A 159 -20.67 14.59 -13.87
C LYS A 159 -19.44 13.78 -13.46
N ASN A 160 -18.52 13.51 -14.38
CA ASN A 160 -17.30 12.76 -14.08
C ASN A 160 -16.44 13.43 -13.00
N LEU A 161 -16.37 14.77 -12.98
CA LEU A 161 -15.64 15.50 -11.93
C LEU A 161 -16.31 15.35 -10.56
N PHE A 162 -17.65 15.40 -10.50
CA PHE A 162 -18.38 15.16 -9.26
C PHE A 162 -18.24 13.72 -8.77
N ASP A 163 -18.29 12.75 -9.69
CA ASP A 163 -18.08 11.35 -9.36
C ASP A 163 -16.68 11.15 -8.75
N LEU A 164 -15.63 11.76 -9.33
CA LEU A 164 -14.29 11.73 -8.75
C LEU A 164 -14.22 12.35 -7.34
N LEU A 165 -14.84 13.51 -7.15
CA LEU A 165 -14.87 14.17 -5.85
C LEU A 165 -15.61 13.35 -4.78
N SER A 166 -16.60 12.56 -5.18
CA SER A 166 -17.34 11.68 -4.27
C SER A 166 -16.46 10.56 -3.68
N PHE A 167 -15.39 10.17 -4.38
CA PHE A 167 -14.44 9.16 -3.92
C PHE A 167 -13.34 9.69 -2.99
N VAL A 168 -13.26 11.02 -2.81
CA VAL A 168 -12.22 11.63 -1.97
C VAL A 168 -12.38 11.17 -0.53
N ASN A 169 -11.29 10.65 0.04
CA ASN A 169 -11.30 10.12 1.38
C ASN A 169 -11.29 11.28 2.40
N SER A 170 -12.15 11.20 3.42
CA SER A 170 -12.26 12.21 4.47
C SER A 170 -12.39 13.66 3.96
N PRO A 171 -13.42 13.99 3.17
CA PRO A 171 -13.56 15.31 2.52
C PRO A 171 -13.63 16.49 3.51
N ARG A 172 -14.06 16.23 4.76
CA ARG A 172 -14.10 17.23 5.84
C ARG A 172 -12.73 17.63 6.36
N GLN A 173 -11.72 16.78 6.16
CA GLN A 173 -10.35 17.02 6.60
C GLN A 173 -9.51 17.68 5.50
N VAL A 174 -9.99 17.69 4.25
CA VAL A 174 -9.36 18.37 3.13
C VAL A 174 -9.70 19.87 3.19
N PRO A 175 -8.72 20.76 3.44
CA PRO A 175 -8.96 22.20 3.46
C PRO A 175 -9.45 22.69 2.09
N HIS A 176 -10.34 23.69 2.06
CA HIS A 176 -10.93 24.28 0.85
C HIS A 176 -11.74 23.31 -0.03
N PHE A 177 -12.03 22.09 0.45
CA PHE A 177 -12.79 21.11 -0.33
C PHE A 177 -14.22 21.56 -0.66
N SER A 178 -14.91 22.19 0.29
CA SER A 178 -16.25 22.76 0.07
C SER A 178 -16.25 23.89 -0.96
N GLU A 179 -15.20 24.72 -0.95
CA GLU A 179 -15.03 25.81 -1.91
C GLU A 179 -14.76 25.27 -3.31
N LEU A 180 -13.96 24.22 -3.42
CA LEU A 180 -13.68 23.53 -4.67
C LEU A 180 -14.94 22.88 -5.25
N LEU A 181 -15.76 22.26 -4.40
CA LEU A 181 -17.06 21.69 -4.80
C LEU A 181 -18.03 22.78 -5.27
N HIS A 182 -18.09 23.91 -4.57
CA HIS A 182 -18.89 25.06 -4.98
C HIS A 182 -18.41 25.67 -6.30
N CYS A 183 -17.09 25.84 -6.49
CA CYS A 183 -16.50 26.36 -7.72
C CYS A 183 -16.87 25.48 -8.93
N LEU A 184 -16.76 24.15 -8.81
CA LEU A 184 -17.16 23.23 -9.87
C LEU A 184 -18.66 23.21 -10.14
N ALA A 185 -19.48 23.45 -9.11
CA ALA A 185 -20.92 23.57 -9.28
C ALA A 185 -21.31 24.78 -10.13
N LEU A 186 -20.57 25.89 -10.00
CA LEU A 186 -20.80 27.13 -10.73
C LEU A 186 -20.42 27.07 -12.22
N ILE A 187 -19.58 26.12 -12.64
CA ILE A 187 -19.16 26.03 -14.05
C ILE A 187 -20.38 25.78 -14.95
N ARG A 188 -20.51 26.56 -16.03
CA ARG A 188 -21.63 26.46 -16.97
C ARG A 188 -21.56 25.16 -17.77
N ILE A 189 -22.73 24.58 -18.02
CA ILE A 189 -22.87 23.42 -18.89
C ILE A 189 -23.13 23.95 -20.30
N ALA A 190 -22.35 23.50 -21.27
CA ALA A 190 -22.66 23.75 -22.68
C ALA A 190 -23.93 22.95 -23.03
N ASP A 191 -25.05 23.64 -23.25
CA ASP A 191 -26.33 23.02 -23.59
C ASP A 191 -26.20 22.24 -24.90
N SER A 192 -26.33 20.92 -24.83
CA SER A 192 -26.53 20.09 -26.03
C SER A 192 -28.00 20.17 -26.45
N GLU A 193 -28.43 21.28 -27.04
CA GLU A 193 -29.61 21.27 -27.90
C GLU A 193 -29.25 20.60 -29.24
N SER A 194 -30.16 19.74 -29.74
CA SER A 194 -30.16 19.04 -31.04
C SER A 194 -29.51 17.65 -31.14
N SER A 195 -30.04 16.68 -30.38
CA SER A 195 -30.12 15.30 -30.89
C SER A 195 -31.45 14.64 -30.50
N ASP A 196 -32.57 15.34 -30.71
CA ASP A 196 -33.91 14.74 -30.51
C ASP A 196 -34.95 15.23 -31.54
N ARG A 197 -34.52 15.60 -32.74
CA ARG A 197 -35.40 15.86 -33.89
C ARG A 197 -34.93 15.15 -35.16
N SER A 198 -34.92 13.83 -35.13
CA SER A 198 -35.06 13.04 -36.37
C SER A 198 -35.59 11.64 -36.04
N SER A 199 -36.73 11.57 -35.36
CA SER A 199 -37.49 10.33 -35.21
C SER A 199 -38.97 10.67 -35.11
N GLN A 200 -39.61 10.75 -36.29
CA GLN A 200 -41.02 10.54 -36.62
C GLN A 200 -41.66 11.68 -37.42
N PRO A 201 -42.64 11.37 -38.29
CA PRO A 201 -43.26 10.05 -38.54
C PRO A 201 -42.77 9.33 -39.80
#